data_AF-A0AA41AG49-F1
#
_entry.id   AF-A0AA41AG49-F1
#
_cell.length_a   1.000
_cell.length_b   1.000
_cell.length_c   1.000
_cell.angle_alpha   90.00
_cell.angle_beta   90.00
_cell.angle_gamma   90.00
#
_symmetry.space_group_name_H-M   'P 1'
#
loop_
_entity.id
_entity.type
_entity.pdbx_description
1 polymer ?
#
loop_
_entity_poly.entity_id
_entity_poly.type
_entity_poly.pdbx_seq_one_letter_code
_entity_poly.pdbx_strand_id
1 'polypeptide(L)'
;MKHQLAKSVGLSLLSPIIIGGMLGVYYGLAMNGDFLSIFFQLLMTAIANAHIVGLTMAAFVVPGYLLMFKYAKVNYSGVLTLGLLGGAIFSYLLSATTGEIFLINSVMSGFAAGLFLFGLRKTAKK
;
A
#
# COMPACT_ATOMS: atom_id res chain seq x y z
N MET A 1 -9.23 -6.57 -19.57
CA MET A 1 -8.13 -6.60 -18.58
C MET A 1 -7.39 -5.26 -18.39
N LYS A 2 -6.79 -4.64 -19.41
CA LYS A 2 -5.94 -3.43 -19.23
C LYS A 2 -6.60 -2.29 -18.42
N HIS A 3 -7.84 -1.95 -18.76
CA HIS A 3 -8.60 -0.90 -18.06
C HIS A 3 -9.01 -1.28 -16.61
N GLN A 4 -9.26 -2.58 -16.36
CA GLN A 4 -9.58 -3.08 -15.01
C GLN A 4 -8.34 -3.05 -14.12
N LEU A 5 -7.18 -3.37 -14.68
CA LEU A 5 -5.90 -3.36 -14.01
C LEU A 5 -5.50 -1.92 -13.64
N ALA A 6 -5.64 -0.97 -14.57
CA ALA A 6 -5.39 0.45 -14.32
C ALA A 6 -6.29 1.02 -13.21
N LYS A 7 -7.59 0.70 -13.21
CA LYS A 7 -8.51 1.09 -12.13
C LYS A 7 -8.12 0.50 -10.78
N SER A 8 -7.67 -0.75 -10.76
CA SER A 8 -7.25 -1.43 -9.55
C SER A 8 -5.94 -0.88 -8.99
N VAL A 9 -5.00 -0.49 -9.86
CA VAL A 9 -3.80 0.25 -9.47
C VAL A 9 -4.18 1.63 -8.92
N GLY A 10 -5.09 2.35 -9.57
CA GLY A 10 -5.59 3.63 -9.04
C GLY A 10 -6.17 3.52 -7.64
N LEU A 11 -6.94 2.46 -7.36
CA LEU A 11 -7.44 2.17 -6.01
C LEU A 11 -6.33 1.90 -5.00
N SER A 12 -5.27 1.19 -5.41
CA SER A 12 -4.13 0.89 -4.53
C SER A 12 -3.35 2.14 -4.09
N LEU A 13 -3.34 3.19 -4.92
CA LEU A 13 -2.71 4.47 -4.61
C LEU A 13 -3.45 5.28 -3.53
N LEU A 14 -4.65 4.85 -3.13
CA LEU A 14 -5.34 5.42 -1.97
C LEU A 14 -4.78 4.88 -0.63
N SER A 15 -3.97 3.83 -0.65
CA SER A 15 -3.42 3.21 0.55
C SER A 15 -2.71 4.21 1.49
N PRO A 16 -1.83 5.12 1.01
CA PRO A 16 -1.17 6.10 1.88
C PRO A 16 -2.13 7.03 2.62
N ILE A 17 -3.22 7.42 1.96
CA ILE A 17 -4.24 8.29 2.55
C ILE A 17 -5.00 7.52 3.65
N ILE A 18 -5.36 6.26 3.37
CA ILE A 18 -6.13 5.44 4.32
C ILE A 18 -5.27 5.08 5.54
N ILE A 19 -4.07 4.57 5.34
CA ILE A 19 -3.16 4.19 6.42
C ILE A 19 -2.67 5.42 7.18
N GLY A 20 -2.26 6.48 6.48
CA GLY A 20 -1.86 7.74 7.11
C GLY A 20 -3.00 8.37 7.91
N GLY A 21 -4.23 8.35 7.40
CA GLY A 21 -5.40 8.82 8.11
C GLY A 21 -5.75 7.98 9.33
N MET A 22 -5.72 6.65 9.23
CA MET A 22 -5.95 5.76 10.37
C MET A 22 -4.91 5.95 11.47
N LEU A 23 -3.63 6.04 11.12
CA LEU A 23 -2.55 6.30 12.07
C LEU A 23 -2.68 7.69 12.69
N GLY A 24 -2.99 8.71 11.87
CA GLY A 24 -3.24 10.07 12.32
C GLY A 24 -4.34 10.14 13.36
N VAL A 25 -5.47 9.48 13.13
CA VAL A 25 -6.59 9.42 14.09
C VAL A 25 -6.18 8.65 15.35
N TYR A 26 -5.56 7.49 15.19
CA TYR A 26 -5.14 6.66 16.32
C TYR A 26 -4.20 7.40 17.27
N TYR A 27 -3.11 7.96 16.74
CA TYR A 27 -2.12 8.66 17.56
C TYR A 27 -2.61 10.03 18.00
N GLY A 28 -3.41 10.74 17.20
CA GLY A 28 -4.02 12.00 17.59
C GLY A 28 -4.96 11.85 18.79
N LEU A 29 -5.65 10.70 18.92
CA LEU A 29 -6.49 10.40 20.08
C LEU A 29 -5.72 9.79 21.25
N ALA A 30 -4.67 9.01 20.98
CA ALA A 30 -3.92 8.29 22.00
C ALA A 30 -2.87 9.15 22.71
N MET A 31 -2.37 10.20 22.06
CA MET A 31 -1.36 11.09 22.63
C MET A 31 -2.00 12.34 23.25
N ASN A 32 -1.51 12.74 24.43
CA ASN A 32 -1.90 14.00 25.10
C ASN A 32 -1.26 15.24 24.41
N GLY A 33 -1.36 15.33 23.08
CA GLY A 33 -0.85 16.43 22.26
C GLY A 33 -1.96 17.10 21.46
N ASP A 34 -1.59 18.08 20.63
CA ASP A 34 -2.55 18.69 19.70
C ASP A 34 -2.93 17.69 18.59
N PHE A 35 -4.21 17.30 18.58
CA PHE A 35 -4.74 16.30 17.65
C PHE A 35 -4.46 16.65 16.19
N LEU A 36 -4.71 17.91 15.80
CA LEU A 36 -4.64 18.33 14.40
C LEU A 36 -3.21 18.26 13.86
N SER A 37 -2.23 18.71 14.64
CA SER A 37 -0.82 18.63 14.24
C SER A 37 -0.34 17.19 14.12
N ILE A 38 -0.67 16.30 15.07
CA ILE A 38 -0.30 14.88 14.98
C ILE A 38 -0.95 14.20 13.76
N PHE A 39 -2.24 14.46 13.55
CA PHE A 39 -2.99 13.91 12.42
C PHE A 39 -2.36 14.32 11.07
N PHE A 40 -2.15 15.62 10.86
CA PHE A 40 -1.60 16.11 9.60
C PHE A 40 -0.13 15.71 9.42
N GLN A 41 0.66 15.64 10.49
CA GLN A 41 2.04 15.18 10.41
C GLN A 41 2.10 13.75 9.87
N LEU A 42 1.35 12.81 10.48
CA LEU A 42 1.34 11.42 10.06
C LEU A 42 0.75 11.22 8.66
N LEU A 43 -0.32 11.95 8.33
CA LEU A 43 -0.91 11.92 7.01
C LEU A 43 0.08 12.41 5.94
N MET A 44 0.75 13.53 6.19
CA MET A 44 1.73 14.09 5.24
C MET A 44 2.97 13.20 5.11
N THR A 45 3.42 12.57 6.20
CA THR A 45 4.51 11.57 6.14
C THR A 45 4.10 10.36 5.29
N ALA A 46 2.88 9.84 5.46
CA ALA A 46 2.41 8.73 4.64
C ALA A 46 2.31 9.11 3.15
N ILE A 47 1.80 10.31 2.85
CA ILE A 47 1.72 10.85 1.48
C ILE A 47 3.13 11.04 0.89
N ALA A 48 4.07 11.57 1.66
CA ALA A 48 5.46 11.72 1.23
C ALA A 48 6.08 10.36 0.86
N ASN A 49 5.71 9.29 1.56
CA ASN A 49 6.15 7.92 1.29
C ASN A 49 5.30 7.15 0.26
N ALA A 50 4.30 7.78 -0.37
CA ALA A 50 3.44 7.14 -1.37
C ALA A 50 4.20 6.57 -2.58
N HIS A 51 5.37 7.14 -2.89
CA HIS A 51 6.24 6.66 -3.96
C HIS A 51 6.72 5.21 -3.73
N ILE A 52 6.91 4.78 -2.48
CA ILE A 52 7.29 3.41 -2.11
C ILE A 52 6.17 2.42 -2.50
N VAL A 53 4.92 2.81 -2.27
CA VAL A 53 3.74 2.02 -2.67
C VAL A 53 3.66 1.94 -4.19
N GLY A 54 3.84 3.06 -4.89
CA GLY A 54 3.84 3.10 -6.36
C GLY A 54 4.89 2.16 -6.97
N LEU A 55 6.12 2.21 -6.45
CA LEU A 55 7.21 1.33 -6.86
C LEU A 55 6.92 -0.14 -6.55
N THR A 56 6.39 -0.43 -5.35
CA THR A 56 5.98 -1.78 -4.96
C THR A 56 4.92 -2.35 -5.91
N MET A 57 3.93 -1.53 -6.25
CA MET A 57 2.87 -1.91 -7.18
C MET A 57 3.42 -2.19 -8.58
N ALA A 58 4.32 -1.33 -9.07
CA ALA A 58 4.88 -1.44 -10.41
C ALA A 58 5.86 -2.62 -10.55
N ALA A 59 6.73 -2.86 -9.57
CA ALA A 59 7.81 -3.84 -9.67
C ALA A 59 7.41 -5.24 -9.18
N PHE A 60 6.56 -5.34 -8.15
CA PHE A 60 6.25 -6.63 -7.51
C PHE A 60 4.79 -7.04 -7.68
N VAL A 61 3.84 -6.22 -7.23
CA VAL A 61 2.44 -6.64 -7.10
C VAL A 61 1.78 -6.87 -8.46
N VAL A 62 1.88 -5.91 -9.39
CA VAL A 62 1.28 -6.04 -10.73
C VAL A 62 1.95 -7.13 -11.55
N PRO A 63 3.30 -7.16 -11.71
CA PRO A 63 3.96 -8.23 -12.46
C PRO A 63 3.74 -9.61 -11.83
N GLY A 64 3.81 -9.69 -10.50
CA GLY A 64 3.58 -10.94 -9.76
C GLY A 64 2.17 -11.48 -9.94
N TYR A 65 1.16 -10.60 -9.88
CA TYR A 65 -0.21 -10.98 -10.20
C TYR A 65 -0.36 -11.48 -11.64
N LEU A 66 0.21 -10.76 -12.63
CA LEU A 66 0.13 -11.16 -14.04
C LEU A 66 0.80 -12.52 -14.30
N LEU A 67 1.92 -12.78 -13.63
CA LEU A 67 2.62 -14.06 -13.72
C LEU A 67 1.76 -15.19 -13.13
N MET A 68 1.21 -15.00 -11.93
CA MET A 68 0.31 -15.99 -11.30
C MET A 68 -0.96 -16.22 -12.11
N PHE A 69 -1.49 -15.18 -12.74
CA PHE A 69 -2.63 -15.25 -13.65
C PHE A 69 -2.31 -16.08 -14.89
N LYS A 70 -1.12 -15.90 -15.48
CA LYS A 70 -0.66 -16.69 -16.65
C LYS A 70 -0.57 -18.19 -16.34
N TYR A 71 -0.16 -18.56 -15.12
CA TYR A 71 -0.04 -19.95 -14.71
C TYR A 71 -1.29 -20.52 -14.00
N ALA A 72 -2.42 -19.81 -14.04
CA ALA A 72 -3.69 -20.19 -13.41
C ALA A 72 -3.58 -20.55 -11.90
N LYS A 73 -2.56 -20.01 -11.22
CA LYS A 73 -2.30 -20.23 -9.78
C LYS A 73 -2.33 -18.90 -9.03
N VAL A 74 -3.41 -18.14 -9.20
CA VAL A 74 -3.58 -16.86 -8.48
C VAL A 74 -3.76 -17.16 -7.00
N ASN A 75 -2.70 -16.94 -6.23
CA ASN A 75 -2.75 -17.02 -4.79
C ASN A 75 -2.80 -15.61 -4.19
N TYR A 76 -3.94 -15.27 -3.57
CA TYR A 76 -4.15 -13.95 -2.97
C TYR A 76 -3.17 -13.66 -1.83
N SER A 77 -2.81 -14.67 -1.03
CA SER A 77 -1.80 -14.49 0.01
C SER A 77 -0.43 -14.20 -0.61
N GLY A 78 -0.11 -14.81 -1.75
CA GLY A 78 1.11 -14.51 -2.50
C GLY A 78 1.20 -13.06 -2.96
N VAL A 79 0.11 -12.49 -3.47
CA VAL A 79 0.07 -11.08 -3.91
C VAL A 79 0.17 -10.12 -2.72
N LEU A 80 -0.45 -10.44 -1.59
CA LEU A 80 -0.30 -9.67 -0.34
C LEU A 80 1.14 -9.71 0.18
N THR A 81 1.76 -10.89 0.19
CA THR A 81 3.18 -11.05 0.58
C THR A 81 4.11 -10.27 -0.33
N LEU A 82 3.86 -10.26 -1.65
CA LEU A 82 4.61 -9.42 -2.59
C LEU A 82 4.45 -7.91 -2.30
N GLY A 83 3.26 -7.48 -1.88
CA GLY A 83 3.03 -6.11 -1.42
C GLY A 83 3.80 -5.76 -0.16
N LEU A 84 3.76 -6.63 0.86
CA LEU A 84 4.51 -6.44 2.10
C LEU A 84 6.02 -6.43 1.87
N LEU A 85 6.54 -7.43 1.14
CA LEU A 85 7.97 -7.55 0.83
C LEU A 85 8.46 -6.41 -0.06
N GLY A 86 7.68 -6.02 -1.08
CA GLY A 86 8.04 -4.88 -1.92
C GLY A 86 8.11 -3.58 -1.13
N GLY A 87 7.17 -3.36 -0.19
CA GLY A 87 7.20 -2.22 0.71
C GLY A 87 8.44 -2.22 1.60
N ALA A 88 8.80 -3.38 2.17
CA ALA A 88 10.01 -3.54 2.96
C ALA A 88 11.29 -3.26 2.14
N ILE A 89 11.40 -3.87 0.95
CA ILE A 89 12.57 -3.72 0.07
C ILE A 89 12.75 -2.26 -0.35
N PHE A 90 11.69 -1.60 -0.83
CA PHE A 90 11.80 -0.20 -1.26
C PHE A 90 12.00 0.77 -0.11
N SER A 91 11.45 0.48 1.08
CA SER A 91 11.74 1.27 2.28
C SER A 91 13.20 1.16 2.69
N TYR A 92 13.79 -0.03 2.58
CA TYR A 92 15.20 -0.23 2.83
C TYR A 92 16.08 0.49 1.79
N LEU A 93 15.76 0.33 0.50
CA LEU A 93 16.53 0.93 -0.60
C LEU A 93 16.48 2.46 -0.61
N LEU A 94 15.34 3.05 -0.24
CA LEU A 94 15.14 4.50 -0.23
C LEU A 94 15.48 5.15 1.12
N SER A 95 16.17 4.43 2.00
CA SER A 95 16.60 4.91 3.32
C SER A 95 15.44 5.40 4.21
N ALA A 96 14.23 4.89 4.00
CA ALA A 96 13.09 5.06 4.90
C ALA A 96 13.16 4.00 6.03
N THR A 97 14.33 3.93 6.67
CA THR A 97 14.72 2.87 7.62
C THR A 97 14.57 3.26 9.09
N THR A 98 14.07 4.46 9.39
CA THR A 98 13.59 4.78 10.74
C THR A 98 12.49 3.78 11.09
N GLY A 99 12.74 2.92 12.07
CA GLY A 99 12.08 1.60 12.19
C GLY A 99 10.55 1.59 12.12
N GLU A 100 9.88 2.61 12.64
CA GLU A 100 8.43 2.76 12.55
C GLU A 100 7.95 3.05 11.11
N ILE A 101 8.67 3.90 10.38
CA ILE A 101 8.38 4.25 8.98
C ILE A 101 8.54 3.03 8.07
N PHE A 102 9.55 2.19 8.32
CA PHE A 102 9.75 0.93 7.58
C PHE A 102 8.54 0.00 7.68
N LEU A 103 8.02 -0.20 8.90
CA LEU A 103 6.85 -1.04 9.13
C LEU A 103 5.59 -0.44 8.52
N ILE A 104 5.39 0.87 8.69
CA ILE A 104 4.26 1.59 8.12
C ILE A 104 4.26 1.45 6.59
N ASN A 105 5.39 1.67 5.93
CA ASN A 105 5.49 1.54 4.48
C ASN A 105 5.24 0.11 4.00
N SER A 106 5.72 -0.89 4.73
CA SER A 106 5.46 -2.30 4.43
C SER A 106 3.97 -2.62 4.52
N VAL A 107 3.32 -2.23 5.62
CA VAL A 107 1.87 -2.40 5.83
C VAL A 107 1.07 -1.64 4.79
N MET A 108 1.48 -0.41 4.47
CA MET A 108 0.86 0.43 3.46
C MET A 108 0.95 -0.20 2.06
N SER A 109 2.10 -0.76 1.68
CA SER A 109 2.23 -1.50 0.41
C SER A 109 1.46 -2.82 0.40
N GLY A 110 1.40 -3.54 1.52
CA GLY A 110 0.55 -4.72 1.67
C GLY A 110 -0.94 -4.40 1.54
N PHE A 111 -1.39 -3.31 2.15
CA PHE A 111 -2.76 -2.81 2.05
C PHE A 111 -3.08 -2.36 0.62
N ALA A 112 -2.13 -1.72 -0.07
CA ALA A 112 -2.25 -1.36 -1.49
C ALA A 112 -2.47 -2.61 -2.37
N ALA A 113 -1.73 -3.70 -2.12
CA ALA A 113 -1.92 -4.97 -2.81
C ALA A 113 -3.32 -5.56 -2.52
N GLY A 114 -3.82 -5.42 -1.29
CA GLY A 114 -5.19 -5.79 -0.92
C GLY A 114 -6.26 -4.99 -1.67
N LEU A 115 -6.10 -3.66 -1.75
CA LEU A 115 -6.99 -2.77 -2.52
C LEU A 115 -6.94 -3.07 -4.02
N PHE A 116 -5.77 -3.42 -4.55
CA PHE A 116 -5.61 -3.86 -5.93
C PHE A 116 -6.42 -5.13 -6.21
N LEU A 117 -6.30 -6.16 -5.36
CA LEU A 117 -7.09 -7.39 -5.49
C LEU A 117 -8.59 -7.13 -5.34
N PHE A 118 -8.97 -6.22 -4.45
CA PHE A 118 -10.37 -5.79 -4.30
C PHE A 118 -10.89 -5.10 -5.56
N GLY A 119 -10.13 -4.18 -6.13
CA GLY A 119 -10.45 -3.48 -7.38
C GLY A 119 -10.65 -4.46 -8.55
N LEU A 120 -9.78 -5.46 -8.65
CA LEU A 120 -9.89 -6.51 -9.67
C LEU A 120 -11.20 -7.29 -9.52
N ARG A 121 -11.55 -7.72 -8.30
CA ARG A 121 -12.79 -8.46 -8.03
C ARG A 121 -14.05 -7.63 -8.30
N LYS A 122 -14.08 -6.37 -7.85
CA LYS A 122 -15.23 -5.48 -8.04
C LYS A 122 -15.48 -5.16 -9.52
N THR A 123 -14.41 -5.09 -10.31
CA THR A 123 -14.51 -4.81 -11.76
C THR A 123 -14.73 -6.07 -12.59
N ALA A 124 -14.45 -7.27 -12.07
CA ALA A 124 -14.75 -8.54 -12.73
C ALA A 124 -16.20 -9.01 -12.51
N LYS A 125 -16.85 -8.57 -11.43
CA LYS A 125 -18.28 -8.85 -11.14
C LYS A 125 -19.26 -7.92 -11.86
N LYS A 126 -18.77 -6.89 -12.55
CA LYS A 126 -19.56 -5.98 -13.40
C LYS A 126 -19.32 -6.35 -14.85
#